data_AF-A0AA97EVR7-F1
#
_entry.id   AF-A0AA97EVR7-F1
#
_cell.length_a   1.000
_cell.length_b   1.000
_cell.length_c   1.000
_cell.angle_alpha   90.00
_cell.angle_beta   90.00
_cell.angle_gamma   90.00
#
_symmetry.space_group_name_H-M   'P 1'
#
loop_
_entity.id
_entity.type
_entity.pdbx_description
1 polymer ?
#
loop_
_entity_poly.entity_id
_entity_poly.type
_entity_poly.pdbx_seq_one_letter_code
_entity_poly.pdbx_strand_id
1 'polypeptide(L)'
;MVQKIEATDVTEEEALNAIFFERADEFIQQANDFSRIEKGSQENPSDKRGQVSAAMLFATARFNTWVAANNFKDGNEMRDAKQQVMSYILQQFQMMLEDNYDEYCEQFENYLRFRHNEEFHTNKHNH
;
A
#
# COMPACT_ATOMS: atom_id res chain seq x y z
N MET A 1 -20.78 -38.89 -16.00
CA MET A 1 -19.92 -38.78 -14.80
C MET A 1 -19.32 -37.40 -14.81
N VAL A 2 -19.39 -36.73 -13.65
CA VAL A 2 -18.97 -35.34 -13.44
C VAL A 2 -17.48 -35.21 -13.77
N GLN A 3 -17.14 -34.31 -14.70
CA GLN A 3 -15.76 -33.85 -14.85
C GLN A 3 -15.38 -33.18 -13.53
N LYS A 4 -14.46 -33.79 -12.79
CA LYS A 4 -13.76 -33.12 -11.70
C LYS A 4 -13.08 -31.90 -12.32
N ILE A 5 -13.52 -30.72 -11.94
CA ILE A 5 -12.76 -29.49 -12.14
C ILE A 5 -11.55 -29.64 -11.23
N GLU A 6 -10.39 -29.94 -11.80
CA GLU A 6 -9.13 -29.91 -11.05
C GLU A 6 -8.84 -28.46 -10.69
N ALA A 7 -8.87 -28.17 -9.39
CA ALA A 7 -8.59 -26.86 -8.85
C ALA A 7 -7.07 -26.62 -8.79
N THR A 8 -6.35 -26.65 -9.90
CA THR A 8 -4.92 -26.31 -9.96
C THR A 8 -4.47 -25.99 -11.40
N ASP A 9 -5.02 -24.94 -12.01
CA ASP A 9 -4.35 -24.24 -13.12
C ASP A 9 -4.28 -22.77 -12.75
N VAL A 10 -3.48 -22.45 -11.73
CA VAL A 10 -3.06 -21.06 -11.49
C VAL A 10 -2.05 -20.73 -12.57
N THR A 11 -2.37 -19.75 -13.40
CA THR A 11 -1.47 -19.28 -14.45
C THR A 11 -0.22 -18.65 -13.84
N GLU A 12 0.89 -18.62 -14.59
CA GLU A 12 2.12 -17.97 -14.13
C GLU A 12 1.89 -16.48 -13.79
N GLU A 13 1.01 -15.81 -14.54
CA GLU A 13 0.59 -14.44 -14.30
C GLU A 13 -0.14 -14.28 -12.96
N GLU A 14 -1.11 -15.15 -12.66
CA GLU A 14 -1.82 -15.13 -11.37
C GLU A 14 -0.88 -15.41 -10.19
N ALA A 15 0.09 -16.33 -10.37
CA ALA A 15 1.09 -16.61 -9.35
C ALA A 15 2.02 -15.40 -9.10
N LEU A 16 2.46 -14.72 -10.16
CA LEU A 16 3.27 -13.50 -10.04
C LEU A 16 2.49 -12.35 -9.39
N ASN A 17 1.21 -12.19 -9.73
CA ASN A 17 0.34 -11.21 -9.10
C ASN A 17 0.13 -11.50 -7.61
N ALA A 18 -0.11 -12.76 -7.25
CA ALA A 18 -0.25 -13.15 -5.84
C ALA A 18 1.00 -12.79 -5.02
N ILE A 19 2.19 -13.09 -5.55
CA ILE A 19 3.46 -12.74 -4.92
C ILE A 19 3.65 -11.22 -4.80
N PHE A 20 3.21 -10.46 -5.80
CA PHE A 20 3.23 -8.99 -5.74
C PHE A 20 2.34 -8.46 -4.60
N PHE A 21 1.10 -8.94 -4.51
CA PHE A 21 0.16 -8.51 -3.46
C PHE A 21 0.62 -8.93 -2.07
N GLU A 22 1.12 -10.16 -1.90
CA GLU A 22 1.67 -10.63 -0.63
C GLU A 22 2.77 -9.70 -0.11
N ARG A 23 3.70 -9.29 -0.98
CA ARG A 23 4.75 -8.33 -0.60
C ARG A 23 4.22 -6.94 -0.29
N ALA A 24 3.23 -6.46 -1.05
CA ALA A 24 2.58 -5.19 -0.76
C ALA A 24 1.92 -5.21 0.62
N ASP A 25 1.24 -6.30 0.96
CA ASP A 25 0.58 -6.51 2.25
C ASP A 25 1.58 -6.57 3.40
N GLU A 26 2.76 -7.18 3.21
CA GLU A 26 3.83 -7.15 4.22
C GLU A 26 4.28 -5.71 4.54
N PHE A 27 4.43 -4.85 3.54
CA PHE A 27 4.75 -3.43 3.76
C PHE A 27 3.62 -2.70 4.48
N ILE A 28 2.37 -2.97 4.13
CA ILE A 28 1.18 -2.39 4.77
C ILE A 28 1.09 -2.85 6.23
N GLN A 29 1.32 -4.14 6.51
CA GLN A 29 1.32 -4.68 7.86
C GLN A 29 2.36 -3.98 8.73
N GLN A 30 3.56 -3.75 8.20
CA GLN A 30 4.60 -3.01 8.92
C GLN A 30 4.20 -1.56 9.18
N ALA A 31 3.58 -0.88 8.22
CA ALA A 31 3.05 0.47 8.39
C ALA A 31 1.91 0.52 9.43
N ASN A 32 1.04 -0.49 9.45
CA ASN A 32 -0.02 -0.63 10.45
C ASN A 32 0.57 -0.79 11.85
N ASP A 33 1.65 -1.57 11.98
CA ASP A 33 2.36 -1.75 13.25
C ASP A 33 3.00 -0.44 13.75
N PHE A 34 3.59 0.36 12.87
CA PHE A 34 4.07 1.70 13.21
C PHE A 34 2.95 2.69 13.56
N SER A 35 1.74 2.43 13.09
CA SER A 35 0.56 3.27 13.34
C SER A 35 -0.12 2.97 14.68
N ARG A 36 0.29 1.93 15.39
CA ARG A 36 -0.26 1.57 16.71
C ARG A 36 0.04 2.68 17.73
N ILE A 37 -0.96 2.99 18.55
CA ILE A 37 -0.83 3.92 19.68
C ILE A 37 -0.85 3.14 20.98
N GLU A 38 0.10 3.44 21.86
CA GLU A 38 0.16 2.84 23.18
C GLU A 38 -1.00 3.29 24.05
N LYS A 39 -1.52 2.36 24.86
CA LYS A 39 -2.61 2.64 25.79
C LYS A 39 -2.19 3.73 26.79
N GLY A 40 -2.95 4.81 26.86
CA GLY A 40 -2.67 5.95 27.73
C GLY A 40 -1.83 7.06 27.08
N SER A 41 -1.36 6.85 25.84
CA SER A 41 -0.74 7.92 25.05
C SER A 41 -1.73 9.04 24.77
N GLN A 42 -1.22 10.27 24.72
CA GLN A 42 -1.97 11.46 24.30
C GLN A 42 -1.81 11.75 22.79
N GLU A 43 -1.10 10.89 22.05
CA GLU A 43 -0.91 11.03 20.60
C GLU A 43 -2.24 10.87 19.86
N ASN A 44 -2.52 11.79 18.93
CA ASN A 44 -3.71 11.71 18.09
C ASN A 44 -3.53 10.60 17.03
N PRO A 45 -4.48 9.65 16.90
CA PRO A 45 -4.45 8.60 15.88
C PRO A 45 -4.29 9.09 14.44
N SER A 46 -4.90 10.22 14.10
CA SER A 46 -4.77 10.81 12.77
C SER A 46 -3.36 11.32 12.51
N ASP A 47 -2.75 11.98 13.50
CA ASP A 47 -1.40 12.53 13.37
C ASP A 47 -0.38 11.38 13.26
N LYS A 48 -0.55 10.31 14.03
CA LYS A 48 0.31 9.13 13.95
C LYS A 48 0.26 8.48 12.58
N ARG A 49 -0.93 8.22 12.04
CA ARG A 49 -1.09 7.67 10.68
C ARG A 49 -0.50 8.60 9.62
N GLY A 50 -0.68 9.92 9.76
CA GLY A 50 -0.08 10.90 8.86
C GLY A 50 1.44 10.85 8.85
N GLN A 51 2.08 10.73 10.03
CA GLN A 51 3.53 10.58 10.15
C GLN A 51 4.03 9.28 9.49
N VAL A 52 3.35 8.16 9.72
CA VAL A 52 3.70 6.87 9.11
C VAL A 52 3.53 6.91 7.59
N SER A 53 2.45 7.51 7.09
CA SER A 53 2.24 7.72 5.65
C SER A 53 3.36 8.55 5.03
N ALA A 54 3.77 9.66 5.67
CA ALA A 54 4.89 10.47 5.20
C ALA A 54 6.22 9.68 5.19
N ALA A 55 6.46 8.85 6.23
CA ALA A 55 7.63 7.99 6.29
C ALA A 55 7.63 6.93 5.17
N MET A 56 6.48 6.33 4.88
CA MET A 56 6.31 5.36 3.79
C MET A 56 6.57 6.00 2.43
N LEU A 57 6.04 7.20 2.17
CA LEU A 57 6.31 7.94 0.93
C LEU A 57 7.80 8.22 0.74
N PHE A 58 8.48 8.63 1.82
CA PHE A 58 9.93 8.84 1.79
C PHE A 58 10.73 7.55 1.58
N ALA A 59 10.32 6.45 2.21
CA ALA A 59 10.92 5.14 2.03
C ALA A 59 10.80 4.67 0.57
N THR A 60 9.62 4.78 -0.04
CA THR A 60 9.37 4.48 -1.46
C THR A 60 10.28 5.30 -2.36
N ALA A 61 10.39 6.62 -2.12
CA ALA A 61 11.26 7.48 -2.90
C ALA A 61 12.74 7.05 -2.82
N ARG A 62 13.24 6.72 -1.61
CA ARG A 62 14.63 6.26 -1.42
C ARG A 62 14.89 4.93 -2.08
N PHE A 63 13.99 3.97 -1.89
CA PHE A 63 14.13 2.63 -2.46
C PHE A 63 14.13 2.70 -3.99
N ASN A 64 13.15 3.37 -4.60
CA ASN A 64 13.07 3.49 -6.06
C ASN A 64 14.24 4.29 -6.65
N THR A 65 14.77 5.28 -5.93
CA THR A 65 15.99 5.99 -6.34
C THR A 65 17.21 5.05 -6.35
N TRP A 66 17.35 4.18 -5.34
CA TRP A 66 18.41 3.17 -5.30
C TRP A 66 18.24 2.13 -6.42
N VAL A 67 17.03 1.64 -6.66
CA VAL A 67 16.75 0.72 -7.77
C VAL A 67 17.13 1.36 -9.11
N ALA A 68 16.74 2.62 -9.33
CA ALA A 68 17.11 3.35 -10.55
C ALA A 68 18.64 3.50 -10.68
N ALA A 69 19.34 3.82 -9.59
CA ALA A 69 20.80 4.00 -9.58
C ALA A 69 21.57 2.75 -10.05
N ASN A 70 21.05 1.54 -9.80
CA ASN A 70 21.67 0.28 -10.24
C ASN A 70 21.66 0.08 -11.77
N ASN A 71 20.96 0.94 -12.52
CA ASN A 71 20.90 0.87 -13.99
C ASN A 71 21.86 1.84 -14.70
N PHE A 72 22.68 2.58 -13.95
CA PHE A 72 23.62 3.56 -14.50
C PHE A 72 25.06 3.20 -14.15
N LYS A 73 25.99 3.57 -15.01
CA LYS A 73 27.43 3.35 -14.84
C LYS A 73 28.04 4.26 -13.80
N ASP A 74 27.55 5.51 -13.73
CA ASP A 74 28.02 6.53 -12.81
C ASP A 74 26.96 7.60 -12.51
N GLY A 75 27.32 8.52 -11.61
CA GLY A 75 26.44 9.61 -11.18
C GLY A 75 26.20 10.71 -12.21
N ASN A 76 26.99 10.80 -13.29
CA ASN A 76 26.74 11.74 -14.38
C ASN A 76 25.68 11.18 -15.31
N GLU A 77 25.78 9.91 -15.70
CA GLU A 77 24.75 9.24 -16.51
C GLU A 77 23.38 9.26 -15.81
N MET A 78 23.34 8.97 -14.50
CA MET A 78 22.11 9.07 -13.71
C MET A 78 21.58 10.51 -13.66
N ARG A 79 22.46 11.52 -13.60
CA ARG A 79 22.06 12.94 -13.55
C ARG A 79 21.44 13.38 -14.87
N ASP A 80 22.02 12.96 -15.99
CA ASP A 80 21.49 13.23 -17.33
C ASP A 80 20.13 12.57 -17.54
N ALA A 81 19.93 11.37 -16.97
CA ALA A 81 18.66 10.64 -17.02
C ALA A 81 17.62 11.08 -15.98
N LYS A 82 17.90 12.07 -15.12
CA LYS A 82 17.05 12.43 -13.97
C LYS A 82 15.58 12.63 -14.34
N GLN A 83 15.30 13.39 -15.40
CA GLN A 83 13.91 13.70 -15.78
C GLN A 83 13.15 12.46 -16.23
N GLN A 84 13.82 11.57 -16.95
CA GLN A 84 13.22 10.31 -17.39
C GLN A 84 12.89 9.41 -16.20
N VAL A 85 13.81 9.27 -15.25
CA VAL A 85 13.61 8.48 -14.03
C VAL A 85 12.46 9.05 -13.19
N MET A 86 12.43 10.37 -12.99
CA MET A 86 11.36 11.03 -12.24
C MET A 86 9.99 10.85 -12.91
N SER A 87 9.91 11.07 -14.23
CA SER A 87 8.67 10.89 -14.98
C SER A 87 8.13 9.48 -14.83
N TYR A 88 8.99 8.47 -15.00
CA TYR A 88 8.58 7.08 -14.90
C TYR A 88 8.04 6.75 -13.49
N ILE A 89 8.80 7.06 -12.44
CA ILE A 89 8.40 6.73 -11.06
C ILE A 89 7.09 7.44 -10.68
N LEU A 90 6.96 8.72 -11.03
CA LEU A 90 5.76 9.50 -10.70
C LEU A 90 4.53 9.00 -11.46
N GLN A 91 4.66 8.65 -12.75
CA GLN A 91 3.55 8.09 -13.53
C GLN A 91 3.07 6.75 -12.97
N GLN A 92 3.99 5.85 -12.62
CA GLN A 92 3.63 4.56 -12.01
C GLN A 92 2.92 4.77 -10.66
N PHE A 93 3.45 5.64 -9.81
CA PHE A 93 2.82 5.96 -8.52
C PHE A 93 1.44 6.61 -8.70
N GLN A 94 1.30 7.53 -9.65
CA GLN A 94 0.04 8.19 -9.93
C GLN A 94 -1.03 7.19 -10.38
N MET A 95 -0.72 6.28 -11.31
CA MET A 95 -1.67 5.25 -11.77
C MET A 95 -2.17 4.39 -10.60
N MET A 96 -1.26 3.86 -9.79
CA MET A 96 -1.64 3.05 -8.63
C MET A 96 -2.46 3.85 -7.60
N LEU A 97 -2.12 5.12 -7.39
CA LEU A 97 -2.84 5.98 -6.46
C LEU A 97 -4.25 6.28 -6.96
N GLU A 98 -4.41 6.59 -8.24
CA GLU A 98 -5.71 6.85 -8.87
C GLU A 98 -6.62 5.63 -8.75
N ASP A 99 -6.14 4.44 -9.12
CA ASP A 99 -6.91 3.19 -9.01
C ASP A 99 -7.39 2.94 -7.57
N ASN A 100 -6.51 3.09 -6.58
CA ASN A 100 -6.88 2.94 -5.17
C ASN A 100 -7.86 4.01 -4.71
N TYR A 101 -7.67 5.27 -5.15
CA TYR A 101 -8.51 6.37 -4.73
C TYR A 101 -9.93 6.22 -5.28
N ASP A 102 -10.05 5.86 -6.54
CA ASP A 102 -11.32 5.61 -7.21
C ASP A 102 -12.06 4.43 -6.57
N GLU A 103 -11.36 3.34 -6.21
CA GLU A 103 -11.96 2.23 -5.46
C GLU A 103 -12.53 2.69 -4.11
N TYR A 104 -11.79 3.50 -3.35
CA TYR A 104 -12.27 4.06 -2.10
C TYR A 104 -13.45 5.01 -2.28
N CYS A 105 -13.51 5.75 -3.38
CA CYS A 105 -14.66 6.58 -3.74
C CYS A 105 -15.90 5.73 -4.04
N GLU A 106 -15.76 4.67 -4.82
CA GLU A 106 -16.85 3.76 -5.19
C GLU A 106 -17.38 2.97 -3.99
N GLN A 107 -16.48 2.52 -3.11
CA GLN A 107 -16.82 1.69 -1.96
C GLN A 107 -17.00 2.48 -0.66
N PHE A 108 -16.98 3.83 -0.73
CA PHE A 108 -16.96 4.70 0.43
C PHE A 108 -18.04 4.36 1.46
N GLU A 109 -19.29 4.21 1.00
CA GLU A 109 -20.44 3.86 1.84
C GLU A 109 -20.33 2.46 2.44
N ASN A 110 -19.77 1.50 1.69
CA ASN A 110 -19.60 0.13 2.17
C ASN A 110 -18.53 0.07 3.26
N TYR A 111 -17.36 0.70 3.04
CA TYR A 111 -16.29 0.75 4.03
C TYR A 111 -16.68 1.56 5.28
N LEU A 112 -17.49 2.61 5.15
CA LEU A 112 -18.00 3.37 6.30
C LEU A 112 -19.11 2.67 7.07
N ARG A 113 -19.99 1.91 6.40
CA ARG A 113 -21.01 1.10 7.09
C ARG A 113 -20.38 0.09 8.05
N PHE A 114 -19.25 -0.52 7.69
CA PHE A 114 -18.50 -1.38 8.60
C PHE A 114 -17.91 -0.61 9.78
N ARG A 115 -17.38 0.60 9.54
CA ARG A 115 -16.84 1.46 10.61
C ARG A 115 -17.91 1.85 11.67
N HIS A 116 -19.13 2.16 11.23
CA HIS A 116 -20.25 2.45 12.14
C HIS A 116 -20.75 1.20 12.90
N ASN A 117 -20.71 0.02 12.30
CA ASN A 117 -21.11 -1.21 12.99
C ASN A 117 -20.10 -1.62 14.07
N GLU A 118 -18.79 -1.45 13.87
CA GLU A 118 -17.78 -1.73 14.90
C GLU A 118 -17.88 -0.78 16.11
N GLU A 119 -18.16 0.51 15.87
CA GLU A 119 -18.48 1.47 16.94
C GLU A 119 -19.76 1.08 17.70
N PHE A 120 -20.75 0.49 17.03
CA PHE A 120 -21.99 0.03 17.67
C PHE A 120 -21.78 -1.21 18.56
N HIS A 121 -20.89 -2.12 18.17
CA HIS A 121 -20.59 -3.34 18.93
C HIS A 121 -19.64 -3.11 20.11
N THR A 122 -18.68 -2.19 19.98
CA THR A 122 -17.79 -1.79 21.09
C THR A 122 -18.53 -1.06 22.21
N ASN A 123 -19.59 -0.31 21.88
CA ASN A 123 -20.42 0.39 22.87
C ASN A 123 -21.49 -0.49 23.55
N LYS A 124 -21.75 -1.71 23.08
CA LYS A 124 -22.71 -2.63 23.73
C LYS A 124 -22.18 -3.32 24.99
N HIS A 125 -20.87 -3.27 25.25
CA HIS A 125 -20.25 -3.90 26.41
C HIS A 125 -20.01 -2.94 27.60
N ASN A 126 -20.48 -1.69 27.51
CA ASN A 126 -20.36 -0.68 28.57
C ASN A 126 -21.69 -0.28 29.24
N HIS A 127 -22.71 -1.16 29.19
CA HIS A 127 -23.93 -1.04 30.00
C HIS A 127 -24.15 -2.26 30.86
#